data_AF-A0AAF0AUU2-F1
#
_entry.id   AF-A0AAF0AUU2-F1
#
_cell.length_a   1.000
_cell.length_b   1.000
_cell.length_c   1.000
_cell.angle_alpha   90.00
_cell.angle_beta   90.00
_cell.angle_gamma   90.00
#
_symmetry.space_group_name_H-M   'P 1'
#
loop_
_entity.id
_entity.type
_entity.pdbx_description
1 polymer ?
#
loop_
_entity_poly.entity_id
_entity_poly.type
_entity_poly.pdbx_seq_one_letter_code
_entity_poly.pdbx_strand_id
1 'polypeptide(L)'
;MVKFALNLQAELAGISSLSPKEEEAFYYMFEVECGSCHDIHKNPIGICRSEAHDIPGSKGEANLIWTCKNCKPLSVAFSLTRIPKANNAF
;
A
#
# COMPACT_ATOMS: atom_id res chain seq x y z
N MET A 1 1.18 -8.34 -13.23
CA MET A 1 0.95 -7.53 -12.02
C MET A 1 1.40 -8.33 -10.82
N VAL A 2 2.32 -7.79 -10.03
CA VAL A 2 2.84 -8.45 -8.81
C VAL A 2 1.94 -8.07 -7.62
N LYS A 3 1.73 -8.99 -6.68
CA LYS A 3 1.00 -8.73 -5.42
C LYS A 3 1.95 -8.95 -4.25
N PHE A 4 1.91 -8.02 -3.30
CA PHE A 4 2.63 -8.12 -2.02
C PHE A 4 1.61 -8.28 -0.89
N ALA A 5 1.99 -9.02 0.16
CA ALA A 5 1.18 -9.19 1.36
C ALA A 5 1.86 -8.49 2.55
N LEU A 6 1.15 -7.57 3.19
CA LEU A 6 1.59 -6.93 4.43
C LEU A 6 1.14 -7.79 5.62
N ASN A 7 2.09 -8.39 6.34
CA ASN A 7 1.83 -9.20 7.53
C ASN A 7 2.33 -8.48 8.78
N LEU A 8 1.55 -8.55 9.86
CA LEU A 8 1.89 -7.98 11.16
C LEU A 8 2.01 -9.11 12.18
N GLN A 9 3.10 -9.12 12.95
CA GLN A 9 3.29 -9.99 14.10
C GLN A 9 3.40 -9.13 15.36
N ALA A 10 2.63 -9.46 16.39
CA ALA A 10 2.62 -8.76 17.67
C ALA A 10 2.19 -9.72 18.78
N GLU A 11 2.69 -9.49 20.00
CA GLU A 11 2.20 -10.15 21.22
C GLU A 11 1.05 -9.31 21.81
N LEU A 12 -0.09 -9.95 22.07
CA LEU A 12 -1.29 -9.27 22.56
C LEU A 12 -1.66 -9.83 23.94
N ALA A 13 -1.77 -8.94 24.94
CA ALA A 13 -2.18 -9.31 26.30
C ALA A 13 -3.57 -8.74 26.61
N GLY A 14 -4.58 -9.61 26.70
CA GLY A 14 -5.96 -9.21 27.00
C GLY A 14 -6.66 -8.42 25.89
N ILE A 15 -6.10 -8.38 24.68
CA ILE A 15 -6.64 -7.65 23.52
C ILE A 15 -6.89 -8.65 22.39
N SER A 16 -8.01 -8.47 21.70
CA SER A 16 -8.35 -9.16 20.45
C SER A 16 -8.68 -8.14 19.35
N SER A 17 -8.70 -8.59 18.09
CA SER A 17 -9.14 -7.79 16.94
C SER A 17 -8.32 -6.52 16.68
N LEU A 18 -6.99 -6.61 16.79
CA LEU A 18 -6.10 -5.53 16.37
C LEU A 18 -6.32 -5.17 14.90
N SER A 19 -6.72 -3.93 14.65
CA SER A 19 -6.92 -3.36 13.32
C SER A 19 -6.65 -1.85 13.36
N PRO A 20 -6.43 -1.21 12.20
CA PRO A 20 -6.58 0.24 12.11
C PRO A 20 -7.92 0.70 12.68
N LYS A 21 -7.93 1.86 13.34
CA LYS A 21 -9.15 2.43 13.94
C LYS A 21 -10.20 2.80 12.88
N GLU A 22 -9.75 3.43 11.79
CA GLU A 22 -10.58 3.84 10.65
C GLU A 22 -9.95 3.25 9.39
N GLU A 23 -10.34 2.04 8.99
CA GLU A 23 -9.65 1.25 7.96
C GLU A 23 -9.57 1.96 6.60
N GLU A 24 -10.62 2.71 6.23
CA GLU A 24 -10.72 3.46 4.99
C GLU A 24 -9.88 4.74 4.99
N ALA A 25 -9.69 5.37 6.15
CA ALA A 25 -8.96 6.64 6.32
C ALA A 25 -7.53 6.44 6.85
N PHE A 26 -7.13 5.21 7.14
CA PHE A 26 -5.82 4.89 7.68
C PHE A 26 -4.75 4.96 6.59
N TYR A 27 -3.68 5.71 6.87
CA TYR A 27 -2.51 5.78 6.01
C TYR A 27 -1.52 4.67 6.37
N TYR A 28 -1.33 3.75 5.43
CA TYR A 28 -0.26 2.76 5.49
C TYR A 28 1.02 3.43 4.96
N MET A 29 2.02 3.57 5.83
CA MET A 29 3.29 4.22 5.49
C MET A 29 4.31 3.17 5.04
N PHE A 30 4.90 3.37 3.87
CA PHE A 30 5.91 2.48 3.30
C PHE A 30 7.19 3.21 2.93
N GLU A 31 8.32 2.56 3.17
CA GLU A 31 9.56 2.87 2.46
C GLU A 31 9.49 2.19 1.09
N VAL A 32 9.67 2.98 0.02
CA VAL A 32 9.44 2.51 -1.35
C VAL A 32 10.75 2.52 -2.13
N GLU A 33 11.09 1.37 -2.70
CA GLU A 33 12.19 1.20 -3.65
C GLU A 33 11.65 1.21 -5.09
N CYS A 34 12.29 1.98 -5.97
CA CYS A 34 11.93 1.97 -7.38
C CYS A 34 12.41 0.67 -8.05
N GLY A 35 11.50 -0.13 -8.61
CA GLY A 35 11.87 -1.37 -9.30
C GLY A 35 12.68 -1.20 -10.60
N SER A 36 12.94 0.02 -11.06
CA SER A 36 13.74 0.29 -12.28
C SER A 36 15.15 0.78 -11.97
N CYS A 37 15.31 1.74 -11.04
CA CYS A 37 16.62 2.32 -10.69
C CYS A 37 17.11 1.91 -9.30
N HIS A 38 16.31 1.18 -8.52
CA HIS A 38 16.61 0.75 -7.15
C HIS A 38 16.87 1.90 -6.16
N ASP A 39 16.52 3.14 -6.53
CA ASP A 39 16.53 4.25 -5.59
C ASP A 39 15.40 4.11 -4.57
N ILE A 40 15.77 4.19 -3.29
CA ILE A 40 14.83 4.23 -2.17
C ILE A 40 14.40 5.69 -1.94
N HIS A 41 13.09 5.91 -1.89
CA HIS A 41 12.55 7.24 -1.63
C HIS A 41 12.85 7.67 -0.19
N LYS A 42 13.39 8.89 -0.01
CA LYS A 42 13.88 9.37 1.30
C LYS A 42 12.80 9.51 2.36
N ASN A 43 11.58 9.86 1.94
CA ASN A 43 10.45 10.05 2.85
C ASN A 43 9.50 8.86 2.74
N PRO A 44 8.96 8.33 3.85
CA PRO A 44 7.91 7.34 3.80
C PRO A 44 6.72 7.85 2.97
N ILE A 45 6.17 6.98 2.13
CA ILE A 45 5.00 7.28 1.31
C ILE A 45 3.78 6.68 1.99
N GLY A 46 2.78 7.51 2.24
CA GLY A 46 1.48 7.07 2.75
C GLY A 46 0.58 6.62 1.62
N ILE A 47 -0.14 5.52 1.81
CA ILE A 47 -1.18 5.05 0.90
C ILE A 47 -2.46 4.85 1.73
N CYS A 48 -3.55 5.50 1.33
CA CYS A 48 -4.84 5.40 1.99
C CYS A 48 -5.83 4.63 1.10
N ARG A 49 -6.69 3.80 1.71
CA ARG A 49 -7.62 2.95 0.94
C ARG A 49 -8.79 3.70 0.34
N SER A 50 -9.16 4.84 0.91
CA SER A 50 -10.21 5.72 0.39
C SER A 50 -9.74 6.65 -0.72
N GLU A 51 -8.41 6.81 -0.91
CA GLU A 51 -7.87 7.58 -2.02
C GLU A 51 -8.09 6.85 -3.34
N ALA A 52 -8.55 7.56 -4.35
CA ALA A 52 -8.73 7.04 -5.70
C ALA A 52 -8.23 8.07 -6.70
N HIS A 53 -7.27 7.65 -7.52
CA HIS A 53 -6.63 8.48 -8.53
C HIS A 53 -6.66 7.77 -9.87
N ASP A 54 -7.05 8.52 -10.91
CA ASP A 54 -7.03 8.03 -12.28
C ASP A 54 -5.60 7.67 -12.71
N ILE A 55 -5.41 6.46 -13.24
CA ILE A 55 -4.13 6.04 -13.78
C ILE A 55 -3.94 6.67 -15.16
N PRO A 56 -2.89 7.49 -15.38
CA PRO A 56 -2.66 8.12 -16.69
C PRO A 56 -2.54 7.07 -17.80
N GLY A 57 -3.34 7.21 -18.86
CA GLY A 57 -3.34 6.29 -20.01
C GLY A 57 -4.06 4.96 -19.79
N SER A 58 -4.78 4.79 -18.67
CA SER A 58 -5.59 3.61 -18.37
C SER A 58 -7.02 4.00 -17.96
N LYS A 59 -7.94 3.04 -17.92
CA LYS A 59 -9.33 3.21 -17.43
C LYS A 59 -9.49 2.82 -15.95
N GLY A 60 -8.38 2.48 -15.28
CA GLY A 60 -8.39 2.06 -13.88
C GLY A 60 -8.01 3.19 -12.93
N GLU A 61 -8.40 3.01 -11.67
CA GLU A 61 -8.02 3.87 -10.56
C GLU A 61 -7.03 3.14 -9.64
N ALA A 62 -6.24 3.90 -8.90
CA ALA A 62 -5.32 3.40 -7.88
C ALA A 62 -5.33 4.30 -6.64
N ASN A 63 -4.90 3.74 -5.51
CA ASN A 63 -4.80 4.51 -4.27
C ASN A 63 -3.62 5.47 -4.26
N LEU A 64 -2.57 5.17 -5.03
CA LEU A 64 -1.41 6.05 -5.20
C LEU A 64 -0.89 5.97 -6.63
N ILE A 65 -0.64 7.14 -7.22
CA ILE A 65 0.14 7.29 -8.46
C ILE A 65 1.47 7.93 -8.08
N TRP A 66 2.58 7.22 -8.30
CA TRP A 66 3.92 7.69 -7.94
C TRP A 66 4.85 7.72 -9.15
N THR A 67 5.65 8.78 -9.25
CA THR A 67 6.67 8.94 -10.29
C THR A 67 8.05 9.00 -9.63
N CYS A 68 8.93 8.05 -9.94
CA CYS A 68 10.30 8.10 -9.46
C CYS A 68 11.04 9.32 -10.04
N LYS A 69 11.77 10.06 -9.19
CA LYS A 69 12.50 11.27 -9.59
C LYS A 69 13.57 10.99 -10.65
N ASN A 70 14.22 9.83 -10.57
CA ASN A 70 15.33 9.46 -11.44
C ASN A 70 14.89 8.74 -12.73
N CYS A 71 13.67 8.19 -12.79
CA CYS A 71 13.15 7.45 -13.95
C CYS A 71 12.11 8.22 -14.78
N LYS A 72 11.84 9.50 -14.47
CA LYS A 72 10.81 10.30 -15.15
C LYS A 72 10.87 10.11 -16.68
N PRO A 73 9.73 9.95 -17.37
CA PRO A 73 8.36 10.24 -16.91
C PRO A 73 7.53 9.02 -16.45
N LEU A 74 8.15 7.86 -16.15
CA LEU A 74 7.38 6.67 -15.79
C LEU A 74 6.66 6.80 -14.43
N SER A 75 5.34 6.63 -14.44
CA SER A 75 4.50 6.53 -13.24
C SER A 75 4.10 5.09 -12.97
N VAL A 76 4.03 4.73 -11.69
CA VAL A 76 3.55 3.43 -11.21
C VAL A 76 2.32 3.63 -10.32
N ALA A 77 1.41 2.67 -10.39
CA ALA A 77 0.15 2.68 -9.66
C ALA A 77 0.18 1.63 -8.54
N PHE A 78 -0.24 2.02 -7.34
CA PHE A 78 -0.37 1.13 -6.19
C PHE A 78 -1.82 1.07 -5.70
N SER A 79 -2.31 -0.14 -5.45
CA SER A 79 -3.65 -0.37 -4.91
C SER A 79 -3.54 -1.23 -3.65
N LEU A 80 -4.13 -0.74 -2.57
CA LEU A 80 -4.27 -1.45 -1.30
C LEU A 80 -5.64 -2.11 -1.23
N THR A 81 -5.64 -3.42 -1.06
CA THR A 81 -6.87 -4.20 -0.88
C THR A 81 -6.77 -5.03 0.39
N ARG A 82 -7.88 -5.15 1.12
CA ARG A 82 -7.98 -6.11 2.22
C ARG A 82 -7.92 -7.53 1.68
N ILE A 83 -7.04 -8.36 2.23
CA ILE A 83 -7.13 -9.80 2.01
C ILE A 83 -8.19 -10.31 2.99
N PRO A 84 -9.30 -10.91 2.53
CA PRO A 84 -10.26 -11.53 3.43
C PRO A 84 -9.53 -12.61 4.24
N LYS A 85 -9.67 -12.58 5.57
CA LYS A 85 -9.13 -13.62 6.44
C LYS A 85 -9.67 -14.96 5.92
N ALA A 86 -8.79 -15.84 5.45
CA ALA A 86 -9.15 -17.23 5.28
C ALA A 86 -9.51 -17.75 6.67
N ASN A 87 -10.70 -18.36 6.81
CA ASN A 87 -11.19 -18.95 8.05
C ASN A 87 -10.31 -20.15 8.42
N ASN A 88 -9.10 -19.91 8.91
CA ASN A 88 -8.34 -20.92 9.62
C ASN A 88 -8.50 -20.64 11.10
N ALA A 89 -9.43 -21.38 11.68
CA ALA A 89 -9.54 -21.60 13.10
C ALA A 89 -8.17 -22.03 13.64
N PHE A 90 -7.72 -21.31 14.66
CA PHE A 90 -6.85 -21.84 15.70
C PHE A 90 -7.64 -21.78 16.99
#